data_AF-A0A350EVP2-F1
#
_entry.id   AF-A0A350EVP2-F1
#
_cell.length_a   1.000
_cell.length_b   1.000
_cell.length_c   1.000
_cell.angle_alpha   90.00
_cell.angle_beta   90.00
_cell.angle_gamma   90.00
#
_symmetry.space_group_name_H-M   'P 1'
#
loop_
_entity.id
_entity.type
_entity.pdbx_description
1 polymer ?
#
loop_
_entity_poly.entity_id
_entity_poly.type
_entity_poly.pdbx_seq_one_letter_code
_entity_poly.pdbx_strand_id
1 'polypeptide(L)'
;MGIDGVRRAKISTVKTMTCPKPHFVLLLGLVFIMASLESAVGAATNSPSSQTNQLSMVISAEGLVERRARGSAEWLAAKVNDALRDGDQLRTGARSRAAVRLSNHSV
;
A
#
# COMPACT_ATOMS: atom_id res chain seq x y z
N MET A 1 -36.36 67.06 -23.77
CA MET A 1 -36.04 66.27 -24.98
C MET A 1 -35.36 64.97 -24.52
N GLY A 2 -35.91 63.81 -24.92
CA GLY A 2 -35.31 62.45 -24.90
C GLY A 2 -34.65 61.97 -23.60
N ILE A 3 -35.32 61.27 -22.67
CA ILE A 3 -35.68 59.84 -22.73
C ILE A 3 -34.72 58.96 -23.56
N ASP A 4 -33.97 58.07 -22.91
CA ASP A 4 -34.20 56.63 -22.96
C ASP A 4 -32.95 55.81 -22.62
N GLY A 5 -33.16 54.82 -21.73
CA GLY A 5 -32.55 53.52 -21.92
C GLY A 5 -31.56 53.07 -20.85
N VAL A 6 -32.05 52.36 -19.83
CA VAL A 6 -31.34 51.16 -19.35
C VAL A 6 -32.34 50.05 -19.00
N ARG A 7 -32.55 49.21 -20.02
CA ARG A 7 -32.61 47.73 -20.00
C ARG A 7 -33.38 47.03 -18.87
N ARG A 8 -34.56 46.52 -19.25
CA ARG A 8 -35.33 45.49 -18.53
C ARG A 8 -34.49 44.22 -18.34
N ALA A 9 -34.22 43.85 -17.09
CA ALA A 9 -33.64 42.55 -16.75
C ALA A 9 -34.70 41.45 -16.93
N LYS A 10 -34.36 40.47 -17.76
CA LYS A 10 -35.18 39.32 -18.13
C LYS A 10 -35.18 38.32 -16.97
N ILE A 11 -36.27 38.25 -16.22
CA ILE A 11 -36.45 37.30 -15.12
C ILE A 11 -36.54 35.90 -15.73
N SER A 12 -35.52 35.09 -15.44
CA SER A 12 -35.39 33.73 -15.96
C SER A 12 -36.30 32.79 -15.17
N THR A 13 -37.05 31.98 -15.92
CA THR A 13 -38.00 30.96 -15.48
C THR A 13 -37.41 30.00 -14.43
N VAL A 14 -38.05 29.95 -13.26
CA VAL A 14 -37.80 28.94 -12.21
C VAL A 14 -38.14 27.56 -12.77
N LYS A 15 -37.14 26.68 -12.85
CA LYS A 15 -37.30 25.28 -13.21
C LYS A 15 -37.66 24.48 -11.97
N THR A 16 -38.88 23.97 -11.91
CA THR A 16 -39.36 23.12 -10.82
C THR A 16 -38.58 21.80 -10.80
N MET A 17 -37.92 21.50 -9.68
CA MET A 17 -37.28 20.20 -9.46
C MET A 17 -38.34 19.20 -8.99
N THR A 18 -38.59 18.18 -9.82
CA THR A 18 -39.45 17.03 -9.50
C THR A 18 -38.72 16.09 -8.52
N CYS A 19 -39.29 15.90 -7.33
CA CYS A 19 -38.82 14.90 -6.36
C CYS A 19 -39.08 13.48 -6.89
N PRO A 20 -38.07 12.59 -7.00
CA PRO A 20 -38.29 11.19 -7.33
C PRO A 20 -38.90 10.43 -6.14
N LYS A 21 -39.87 9.54 -6.42
CA LYS A 21 -40.66 8.83 -5.40
C LYS A 21 -39.78 7.87 -4.57
N PRO A 22 -40.00 7.74 -3.25
CA PRO A 22 -39.09 7.05 -2.32
C PRO A 22 -38.90 5.56 -2.60
N HIS A 23 -39.82 4.94 -3.35
CA HIS A 23 -39.74 3.54 -3.72
C HIS A 23 -38.68 3.30 -4.80
N PHE A 24 -38.45 4.29 -5.68
CA PHE A 24 -37.44 4.22 -6.73
C PHE A 24 -36.02 4.34 -6.17
N VAL A 25 -35.84 5.17 -5.14
CA VAL A 25 -34.55 5.32 -4.43
C VAL A 25 -34.20 4.05 -3.63
N LEU A 26 -35.20 3.41 -3.02
CA LEU A 26 -35.00 2.20 -2.21
C LEU A 26 -34.67 0.97 -3.06
N LEU A 27 -35.30 0.84 -4.24
CA LEU A 27 -35.05 -0.26 -5.18
C LEU A 27 -33.66 -0.15 -5.86
N LEU A 28 -33.19 1.07 -6.14
CA LEU A 28 -31.86 1.32 -6.72
C LEU A 28 -30.73 0.98 -5.73
N GLY A 29 -30.93 1.24 -4.43
CA GLY A 29 -29.95 0.94 -3.39
C GLY A 29 -29.74 -0.57 -3.16
N LEU A 30 -30.81 -1.37 -3.25
CA LEU A 30 -30.74 -2.84 -3.05
C LEU A 30 -29.89 -3.54 -4.13
N VAL A 31 -29.98 -3.08 -5.37
CA VAL A 31 -29.20 -3.62 -6.50
C VAL A 31 -27.70 -3.34 -6.33
N PHE A 32 -27.33 -2.21 -5.72
CA PHE A 32 -25.93 -1.83 -5.51
C PHE A 32 -25.23 -2.69 -4.43
N ILE A 33 -25.96 -3.18 -3.43
CA ILE A 33 -25.42 -4.03 -2.36
C ILE A 33 -25.13 -5.45 -2.87
N MET A 34 -25.94 -5.98 -3.80
CA MET A 34 -25.76 -7.33 -4.35
C MET A 34 -24.66 -7.43 -5.42
N ALA A 35 -24.23 -6.31 -6.01
CA ALA A 35 -23.21 -6.28 -7.06
C ALA A 35 -21.75 -6.32 -6.54
N SER A 36 -21.53 -6.35 -5.22
CA SER A 36 -20.17 -6.29 -4.64
C SER A 36 -19.58 -7.66 -4.24
N LEU A 37 -20.23 -8.79 -4.55
CA LEU A 37 -19.80 -10.13 -4.09
C LEU A 37 -18.93 -10.92 -5.09
N GLU A 38 -18.38 -10.30 -6.13
CA GLU A 38 -17.49 -10.99 -7.08
C GLU A 38 -16.06 -10.47 -6.99
N SER A 39 -15.30 -10.90 -5.98
CA SER A 39 -13.83 -10.83 -6.00
C SER A 39 -13.21 -11.70 -4.92
N ALA A 40 -12.92 -12.98 -5.21
CA ALA A 40 -11.87 -13.74 -4.49
C ALA A 40 -11.58 -15.13 -5.09
N VAL A 41 -11.21 -15.26 -6.38
CA VAL A 41 -10.42 -16.44 -6.80
C VAL A 41 -9.39 -16.01 -7.84
N GLY A 42 -8.15 -15.85 -7.38
CA GLY A 42 -7.01 -15.52 -8.24
C GLY A 42 -5.77 -15.04 -7.50
N ALA A 43 -5.55 -15.46 -6.25
CA ALA A 43 -4.26 -15.26 -5.60
C ALA A 43 -3.29 -16.30 -6.15
N ALA A 44 -2.37 -15.85 -7.01
CA ALA A 44 -1.27 -16.62 -7.55
C ALA A 44 -0.55 -17.42 -6.45
N THR A 45 -0.59 -18.74 -6.54
CA THR A 45 0.27 -19.61 -5.73
C THR A 45 1.65 -19.64 -6.36
N ASN A 46 2.38 -18.51 -6.25
CA ASN A 46 3.83 -18.55 -6.32
C ASN A 46 4.29 -19.26 -5.04
N SER A 47 4.29 -20.60 -5.04
CA SER A 47 5.02 -21.35 -4.03
C SER A 47 6.45 -20.83 -4.06
N PRO A 48 7.00 -20.28 -2.96
CA PRO A 48 8.41 -19.93 -2.96
C PRO A 48 9.16 -21.22 -3.24
N SER A 49 9.88 -21.26 -4.37
CA SER A 49 10.86 -22.30 -4.63
C SER A 49 11.66 -22.47 -3.34
N SER A 50 11.62 -23.67 -2.75
CA SER A 50 12.45 -23.99 -1.59
C SER A 50 13.85 -23.51 -1.92
N GLN A 51 14.28 -22.44 -1.24
CA GLN A 51 15.62 -21.90 -1.43
C GLN A 51 16.54 -23.01 -0.95
N THR A 52 17.09 -23.78 -1.91
CA THR A 52 18.15 -24.75 -1.69
C THR A 52 19.46 -24.07 -1.27
N ASN A 53 19.50 -22.75 -1.31
CA ASN A 53 20.54 -21.93 -0.73
C ASN A 53 20.19 -21.68 0.75
N GLN A 54 20.92 -22.33 1.66
CA GLN A 54 20.85 -21.98 3.09
C GLN A 54 21.08 -20.48 3.20
N LEU A 55 20.18 -19.76 3.88
CA LEU A 55 20.35 -18.33 4.07
C LEU A 55 21.37 -18.08 5.17
N SER A 56 22.19 -17.05 4.99
CA SER A 56 22.97 -16.49 6.08
C SER A 56 22.00 -15.92 7.12
N MET A 57 22.35 -15.92 8.39
CA MET A 57 21.44 -15.46 9.44
C MET A 57 22.14 -14.68 10.55
N VAL A 58 21.45 -13.69 11.09
CA VAL A 58 21.91 -12.96 12.28
C VAL A 58 21.70 -13.86 13.50
N ILE A 59 22.78 -14.22 14.20
CA ILE A 59 22.73 -15.05 15.40
C ILE A 59 22.87 -14.24 16.70
N SER A 60 23.35 -13.00 16.60
CA SER A 60 23.33 -12.03 17.70
C SER A 60 23.29 -10.61 17.15
N ALA A 61 22.57 -9.72 17.84
CA ALA A 61 22.52 -8.30 17.58
C ALA A 61 22.49 -7.55 18.93
N GLU A 62 23.56 -6.81 19.21
CA GLU A 62 23.74 -6.02 20.43
C GLU A 62 23.95 -4.55 20.05
N GLY A 63 23.13 -3.66 20.62
CA GLY A 63 23.14 -2.24 20.29
C GLY A 63 22.35 -1.92 19.01
N LEU A 64 22.80 -0.92 18.26
CA LEU A 64 22.18 -0.52 17.00
C LEU A 64 22.72 -1.40 15.88
N VAL A 65 21.93 -2.38 15.44
CA VAL A 65 22.23 -3.20 14.27
C VAL A 65 21.11 -3.02 13.28
N GLU A 66 21.44 -2.69 12.04
CA GLU A 66 20.46 -2.42 11.00
C GLU A 66 20.80 -3.18 9.72
N ARG A 67 19.76 -3.69 9.06
CA ARG A 67 19.81 -4.40 7.79
C ARG A 67 19.19 -3.53 6.70
N ARG A 68 19.81 -3.55 5.53
CA ARG A 68 19.22 -3.06 4.29
C ARG A 68 19.12 -4.20 3.30
N ALA A 69 17.91 -4.47 2.82
CA ALA A 69 17.69 -5.47 1.79
C ALA A 69 18.27 -5.01 0.45
N ARG A 70 18.74 -5.96 -0.38
CA ARG A 70 19.16 -5.65 -1.75
C ARG A 70 18.04 -4.92 -2.50
N GLY A 71 18.37 -3.77 -3.10
CA GLY A 71 17.42 -2.96 -3.87
C GLY A 71 16.52 -2.05 -3.01
N SER A 72 16.61 -2.14 -1.69
CA SER A 72 15.96 -1.20 -0.78
C SER A 72 16.93 -0.07 -0.40
N ALA A 73 16.40 1.14 -0.24
CA ALA A 73 17.16 2.28 0.29
C ALA A 73 17.10 2.37 1.83
N GLU A 74 16.09 1.72 2.43
CA GLU A 74 15.79 1.81 3.84
C GLU A 74 16.66 0.89 4.70
N TRP A 75 17.11 1.43 5.84
CA TRP A 75 17.77 0.67 6.90
C TRP A 75 16.73 0.32 7.96
N LEU A 76 16.52 -0.97 8.18
CA LEU A 76 15.59 -1.51 9.17
C LEU A 76 16.39 -2.10 10.34
N ALA A 77 15.87 -2.05 11.56
CA ALA A 77 16.50 -2.73 12.69
C ALA A 77 16.61 -4.24 12.42
N ALA A 78 17.84 -4.77 12.51
CA ALA A 78 18.10 -6.19 12.33
C ALA A 78 17.74 -6.95 13.62
N LYS A 79 17.14 -8.13 13.46
CA LYS A 79 16.74 -9.01 14.56
C LYS A 79 17.55 -10.31 14.53
N VAL A 80 17.66 -10.94 15.69
CA VAL A 80 18.19 -12.30 15.79
C VAL A 80 17.27 -13.24 14.99
N ASN A 81 17.88 -14.17 14.26
CA ASN A 81 17.28 -15.05 13.26
C ASN A 81 16.79 -14.36 11.97
N ASP A 82 17.11 -13.08 11.75
CA ASP A 82 16.89 -12.47 10.44
C ASP A 82 17.71 -13.18 9.38
N ALA A 83 17.03 -13.63 8.33
CA ALA A 83 17.67 -14.22 7.17
C ALA A 83 18.24 -13.12 6.29
N LEU A 84 19.53 -13.27 5.96
CA LEU A 84 20.29 -12.41 5.06
C LEU A 84 20.43 -13.11 3.72
N ARG A 85 20.04 -12.40 2.66
CA ARG A 85 20.23 -12.81 1.27
C ARG A 85 21.50 -12.21 0.69
N ASP A 86 21.95 -12.77 -0.42
CA ASP A 86 23.14 -12.28 -1.11
C ASP A 86 22.96 -10.83 -1.56
N GLY A 87 23.87 -9.96 -1.13
CA GLY A 87 23.82 -8.52 -1.39
C GLY A 87 22.91 -7.72 -0.46
N ASP A 88 22.31 -8.34 0.55
CA ASP A 88 21.84 -7.60 1.72
C ASP A 88 23.05 -6.97 2.43
N GLN A 89 22.80 -5.86 3.11
CA GLN A 89 23.82 -5.15 3.86
C GLN A 89 23.45 -5.09 5.34
N LEU A 90 24.46 -5.21 6.19
CA LEU A 90 24.34 -5.08 7.64
C LEU A 90 25.27 -3.96 8.09
N ARG A 91 24.78 -3.05 8.93
CA ARG A 91 25.59 -2.01 9.58
C ARG A 91 25.41 -2.07 11.09
N THR A 92 26.45 -1.68 11.80
CA THR A 92 26.45 -1.55 13.25
C THR A 92 26.73 -0.11 13.65
N GLY A 93 26.08 0.36 14.72
CA GLY A 93 26.33 1.66 15.32
C GLY A 93 27.58 1.67 16.21
N ALA A 94 27.87 2.83 16.80
CA ALA A 94 28.95 2.96 17.77
C ALA A 94 28.75 1.98 18.94
N ARG A 95 29.81 1.26 19.33
CA ARG A 95 29.80 0.25 20.40
C ARG A 95 28.78 -0.88 20.22
N SER A 96 28.29 -1.11 19.00
CA SER A 96 27.33 -2.18 18.68
C SER A 96 28.04 -3.39 18.07
N ARG A 97 27.47 -4.59 18.24
CA ARG A 97 28.05 -5.86 17.79
C ARG A 97 26.98 -6.71 17.14
N ALA A 98 27.33 -7.39 16.06
CA ALA A 98 26.45 -8.36 15.41
C ALA A 98 27.26 -9.60 15.05
N ALA A 99 26.65 -10.77 15.20
CA ALA A 99 27.23 -12.02 14.75
C ALA A 99 26.32 -12.62 13.67
N VAL A 100 26.93 -13.03 12.56
CA VAL A 100 26.23 -13.60 11.41
C VAL A 100 26.77 -15.01 11.17
N ARG A 101 25.87 -15.98 11.12
CA ARG A 101 26.17 -17.32 10.61
C ARG A 101 26.03 -17.28 9.09
N LEU A 102 27.14 -17.37 8.39
CA LEU A 102 27.13 -17.49 6.93
C LEU A 102 26.72 -18.90 6.52
N SER A 103 26.06 -19.00 5.37
CA SER A 103 25.84 -20.27 4.70
C SER A 103 27.06 -20.68 3.88
N ASN A 104 27.14 -21.97 3.62
CA ASN A 104 28.21 -22.75 3.02
C ASN A 104 28.50 -22.43 1.52
N HIS A 105 28.11 -21.24 1.06
CA HIS A 105 28.40 -20.67 -0.26
C HIS A 105 29.23 -19.37 -0.17
N SER A 106 29.96 -19.16 0.94
CA SER A 106 30.86 -18.02 1.08
C SER A 106 32.06 -18.17 0.11
N VAL A 107 32.13 -17.32 -0.92
CA VAL A 107 33.29 -17.18 -1.83
C VAL A 107 33.84 -15.76 -1.79
#